data_AF-A0A2S2QB96-F1
#
_entry.id   AF-A0A2S2QB96-F1
#
_cell.length_a   1.000
_cell.length_b   1.000
_cell.length_c   1.000
_cell.angle_alpha   90.00
_cell.angle_beta   90.00
_cell.angle_gamma   90.00
#
_symmetry.space_group_name_H-M   'P 1'
#
loop_
_entity.id
_entity.type
_entity.pdbx_description
1 polymer ?
#
loop_
_entity_poly.entity_id
_entity_poly.type
_entity_poly.pdbx_seq_one_letter_code
_entity_poly.pdbx_strand_id
1 'polypeptide(L)'
;MWTSDSNKAYITVTCHFIFEDDLYSTVLATREVHVTHTGENIAAVLSNIFNEWYITSKIVTIVSDNGSNIKNAINQHLLKYHYLCVAYILNLSVKEAISTNTELHNVLKTCKIIVRHLKHSTSANEKLKSYRNKMG
;
A
#
# COMPACT_ATOMS: atom_id res chain seq x y z
N MET A 1 4.42 -0.99 -1.59
CA MET A 1 5.06 -1.44 -0.32
C MET A 1 4.03 -1.35 0.79
N TRP A 2 4.24 -1.97 1.95
CA TRP A 2 3.29 -1.83 3.07
C TRP A 2 3.98 -1.93 4.43
N THR A 3 3.32 -1.40 5.45
CA THR A 3 3.78 -1.44 6.84
C THR A 3 2.78 -2.26 7.64
N SER A 4 3.28 -3.26 8.37
CA SER A 4 2.48 -4.08 9.29
C SER A 4 2.05 -3.30 10.53
N ASP A 5 1.06 -3.84 11.26
CA ASP A 5 0.62 -3.29 12.55
C ASP A 5 1.74 -3.31 13.61
N SER A 6 2.75 -4.17 13.44
CA SER A 6 3.97 -4.20 14.26
C SER A 6 5.04 -3.18 13.82
N ASN A 7 4.70 -2.21 12.96
CA ASN A 7 5.59 -1.20 12.41
C ASN A 7 6.80 -1.75 11.61
N LYS A 8 6.70 -2.99 11.15
CA LYS A 8 7.68 -3.58 10.22
C LYS A 8 7.27 -3.32 8.79
N ALA A 9 8.21 -2.93 7.95
CA ALA A 9 7.94 -2.60 6.56
C ALA A 9 8.28 -3.77 5.63
N TYR A 10 7.45 -3.97 4.60
CA TYR A 10 7.53 -5.09 3.70
C TYR A 10 7.42 -4.66 2.23
N ILE A 11 8.12 -5.41 1.37
CA ILE A 11 7.95 -5.39 -0.09
C ILE A 11 7.41 -6.75 -0.51
N THR A 12 6.25 -6.74 -1.16
CA THR A 12 5.70 -7.91 -1.85
C THR A 12 5.80 -7.65 -3.35
N VAL A 13 6.36 -8.61 -4.10
CA VAL A 13 6.47 -8.55 -5.56
C VAL A 13 5.60 -9.65 -6.16
N THR A 14 4.63 -9.24 -6.97
CA THR A 14 3.77 -10.15 -7.72
C THR A 14 4.09 -10.03 -9.21
N CYS A 15 4.41 -11.14 -9.85
CA CYS A 15 4.62 -11.22 -11.29
C CYS A 15 3.30 -11.53 -11.99
N HIS A 16 3.05 -10.85 -13.09
CA HIS A 16 1.92 -11.08 -13.97
C HIS A 16 2.44 -11.36 -15.37
N PHE A 17 1.97 -12.43 -16.00
CA PHE A 17 2.37 -12.81 -17.35
C PHE A 17 1.27 -13.63 -18.03
N ILE A 18 1.31 -13.70 -19.36
CA ILE A 18 0.41 -14.52 -20.16
C ILE A 18 1.17 -15.77 -20.62
N PHE A 19 0.54 -16.92 -20.50
CA PHE A 19 1.06 -18.19 -21.01
C PHE A 19 -0.12 -19.02 -21.52
N GLU A 20 -0.03 -19.55 -22.74
CA GLU A 20 -1.13 -20.33 -23.36
C GLU A 20 -2.48 -19.60 -23.31
N ASP A 21 -2.49 -18.30 -23.63
CA ASP A 21 -3.66 -17.40 -23.62
C ASP A 21 -4.29 -17.13 -22.23
N ASP A 22 -3.73 -17.69 -21.16
CA ASP A 22 -4.17 -17.48 -19.80
C ASP A 22 -3.31 -16.44 -19.05
N LEU A 23 -3.96 -15.62 -18.22
CA LEU A 23 -3.29 -14.66 -17.34
C LEU A 23 -2.89 -15.33 -16.01
N TYR A 24 -1.60 -15.33 -15.72
CA TYR A 24 -1.05 -15.80 -14.47
C TYR A 24 -0.68 -14.64 -13.56
N SER A 25 -0.93 -14.81 -12.26
CA SER A 25 -0.51 -13.89 -11.20
C SER A 25 0.11 -14.71 -10.07
N THR A 26 1.39 -14.47 -9.77
CA THR A 26 2.12 -15.22 -8.76
C THR A 26 2.97 -14.31 -7.88
N VAL A 27 2.95 -14.57 -6.57
CA VAL A 27 3.81 -13.85 -5.62
C VAL A 27 5.21 -14.44 -5.70
N LEU A 28 6.17 -13.65 -6.17
CA LEU A 28 7.57 -14.04 -6.26
C LEU A 28 8.26 -14.00 -4.90
N ALA A 29 7.96 -12.97 -4.11
CA ALA A 29 8.55 -12.78 -2.79
C ALA A 29 7.72 -11.81 -1.94
N THR A 30 7.77 -12.02 -0.62
CA THR A 30 7.49 -10.99 0.39
C THR A 30 8.72 -10.88 1.30
N ARG A 31 9.35 -9.71 1.34
CA ARG A 31 10.58 -9.45 2.10
C ARG A 31 10.35 -8.33 3.11
N GLU A 32 10.81 -8.53 4.33
CA GLU A 32 10.91 -7.45 5.33
C GLU A 32 12.08 -6.53 4.94
N VAL A 33 11.82 -5.23 4.90
CA VAL A 33 12.81 -4.20 4.57
C VAL A 33 13.24 -3.52 5.85
N HIS A 34 14.44 -3.86 6.30
CA HIS A 34 15.03 -3.33 7.54
C HIS A 34 15.84 -2.04 7.33
N VAL A 35 16.12 -1.71 6.07
CA VAL A 35 16.92 -0.55 5.68
C VAL A 35 16.05 0.68 5.48
N THR A 36 16.67 1.86 5.54
CA THR A 36 16.00 3.12 5.18
C THR A 36 15.42 2.99 3.78
N HIS A 37 14.17 3.43 3.62
CA HIS A 37 13.37 3.25 2.41
C HIS A 37 13.78 4.20 1.27
N THR A 38 15.08 4.37 1.01
CA THR A 38 15.59 5.16 -0.13
C THR A 38 15.32 4.43 -1.45
N GLY A 39 15.30 5.16 -2.56
CA GLY A 39 15.10 4.52 -3.87
C GLY A 39 16.18 3.50 -4.22
N GLU A 40 17.43 3.78 -3.88
CA GLU A 40 18.56 2.85 -4.05
C GLU A 40 18.35 1.53 -3.29
N ASN A 41 18.00 1.60 -2.01
CA ASN A 41 17.78 0.41 -1.19
C ASN A 41 16.59 -0.43 -1.68
N ILE A 42 15.51 0.24 -2.08
CA ILE A 42 14.35 -0.43 -2.66
C ILE A 42 14.74 -1.11 -3.98
N ALA A 43 15.52 -0.45 -4.83
CA ALA A 43 16.00 -1.02 -6.09
C ALA A 43 16.91 -2.23 -5.86
N ALA A 44 17.76 -2.21 -4.83
CA ALA A 44 18.59 -3.35 -4.46
C ALA A 44 17.74 -4.57 -4.06
N VAL A 45 16.71 -4.36 -3.21
CA VAL A 45 15.78 -5.44 -2.81
C VAL A 45 15.05 -6.01 -4.03
N LEU A 46 14.52 -5.15 -4.91
CA LEU A 46 13.83 -5.58 -6.13
C LEU A 46 14.77 -6.32 -7.09
N SER A 47 15.98 -5.82 -7.29
CA SER A 47 17.00 -6.43 -8.16
C SER A 47 17.35 -7.83 -7.69
N ASN A 48 17.53 -8.02 -6.38
CA ASN A 48 17.78 -9.35 -5.80
C ASN A 48 16.64 -10.31 -6.10
N ILE A 49 15.38 -9.90 -5.91
CA ILE A 49 14.20 -10.72 -6.24
C ILE A 49 14.18 -11.04 -7.75
N PHE A 50 14.45 -10.08 -8.63
CA PHE A 50 14.44 -10.32 -10.07
C PHE A 50 15.54 -11.29 -10.52
N ASN A 51 16.71 -11.20 -9.89
CA ASN A 51 17.84 -12.09 -10.16
C ASN A 51 17.60 -13.51 -9.61
N GLU A 52 16.99 -13.65 -8.42
CA GLU A 52 16.58 -14.95 -7.85
C GLU A 52 15.70 -15.75 -8.82
N TRP A 53 14.84 -15.06 -9.57
CA TRP A 53 13.93 -15.67 -10.54
C TRP A 53 14.43 -15.63 -11.99
N TYR A 54 15.63 -15.09 -12.25
CA TYR A 54 16.20 -14.92 -13.59
C TYR A 54 15.27 -14.18 -14.58
N ILE A 55 14.55 -13.16 -14.10
CA ILE A 55 13.56 -12.40 -14.89
C ILE A 55 13.98 -10.97 -15.20
N THR A 56 15.15 -10.50 -14.76
CA THR A 56 15.58 -9.10 -14.89
C THR A 56 15.44 -8.55 -16.31
N SER A 57 15.76 -9.34 -17.35
CA SER A 57 15.62 -8.97 -18.76
C SER A 57 14.20 -9.13 -19.32
N LYS A 58 13.32 -9.86 -18.64
CA LYS A 58 11.94 -10.16 -19.05
C LYS A 58 10.92 -9.15 -18.53
N ILE A 59 11.30 -8.29 -17.59
CA ILE A 59 10.42 -7.27 -17.02
C ILE A 59 10.16 -6.18 -18.06
N VAL A 60 8.91 -6.12 -18.53
CA VAL A 60 8.41 -5.08 -19.45
C VAL A 60 8.06 -3.81 -18.68
N THR A 61 7.35 -3.93 -17.56
CA THR A 61 6.94 -2.81 -16.72
C THR A 61 6.84 -3.22 -15.26
N ILE A 62 6.91 -2.24 -14.36
CA ILE A 62 6.64 -2.39 -12.95
C ILE A 62 5.47 -1.46 -12.60
N VAL A 63 4.44 -2.02 -11.96
CA VAL A 63 3.31 -1.24 -11.42
C VAL A 63 3.51 -1.05 -9.92
N SER A 64 3.48 0.20 -9.44
CA SER A 64 3.56 0.47 -8.01
C SER A 64 2.74 1.69 -7.59
N ASP A 65 2.65 1.94 -6.27
CA ASP A 65 2.03 3.18 -5.76
C ASP A 65 2.84 4.43 -6.17
N ASN A 66 2.29 5.63 -5.99
CA ASN A 66 2.98 6.88 -6.36
C ASN A 66 4.04 7.31 -5.32
N GLY A 67 4.54 6.41 -4.47
CA GLY A 67 5.57 6.73 -3.49
C GLY A 67 6.82 7.28 -4.15
N SER A 68 7.36 8.39 -3.63
CA SER A 68 8.55 9.05 -4.19
C SER A 68 9.74 8.08 -4.33
N ASN A 69 9.94 7.25 -3.31
CA ASN A 69 11.11 6.38 -3.23
C ASN A 69 10.99 5.15 -4.15
N ILE A 70 9.80 4.54 -4.26
CA ILE A 70 9.58 3.43 -5.20
C ILE A 70 9.66 3.92 -6.66
N LYS A 71 9.17 5.14 -6.95
CA LYS A 71 9.37 5.78 -8.26
C LYS A 71 10.82 6.03 -8.58
N ASN A 72 11.58 6.56 -7.63
CA ASN A 72 13.01 6.77 -7.77
C ASN A 72 13.76 5.44 -7.99
N ALA A 73 13.43 4.40 -7.21
CA ALA A 73 13.96 3.05 -7.37
C ALA A 73 13.77 2.52 -8.79
N ILE A 74 12.53 2.59 -9.31
CA ILE A 74 12.19 2.02 -10.62
C ILE A 74 12.81 2.82 -11.76
N ASN A 75 12.67 4.16 -11.73
CA ASN A 75 13.06 5.01 -12.85
C ASN A 75 14.55 5.32 -12.89
N GLN A 76 15.19 5.51 -11.73
CA GLN A 76 16.58 6.01 -11.67
C GLN A 76 17.60 4.91 -11.39
N HIS A 77 17.21 3.84 -10.68
CA HIS A 77 18.14 2.77 -10.31
C HIS A 77 17.93 1.49 -11.11
N LEU A 78 16.67 1.05 -11.29
CA LEU A 78 16.35 -0.15 -12.07
C LEU A 78 16.27 0.10 -13.58
N LEU A 79 16.08 1.37 -13.97
CA LEU A 79 15.90 1.79 -15.37
C LEU A 79 14.78 1.00 -16.08
N LYS A 80 13.66 0.77 -15.36
CA LYS A 80 12.47 0.07 -15.88
C LYS A 80 11.31 1.03 -16.10
N TYR A 81 10.38 0.66 -16.98
CA TYR A 81 9.17 1.45 -17.21
C TYR A 81 8.22 1.33 -16.01
N HIS A 82 7.95 2.46 -15.36
CA HIS A 82 7.02 2.53 -14.23
C HIS A 82 5.61 2.93 -14.65
N TYR A 83 4.62 2.12 -14.28
CA TYR A 83 3.21 2.45 -14.39
C TYR A 83 2.60 2.68 -13.00
N LEU A 84 1.73 3.68 -12.88
CA LEU A 84 1.09 3.98 -11.60
C LEU A 84 -0.04 2.99 -11.31
N CYS A 85 -0.12 2.56 -10.05
CA CYS A 85 -1.23 1.77 -9.57
C CYS A 85 -2.54 2.59 -9.66
N VAL A 86 -3.47 2.13 -10.50
CA VAL A 86 -4.78 2.76 -10.69
C VAL A 86 -5.55 2.88 -9.38
N ALA A 87 -5.50 1.85 -8.53
CA ALA A 87 -6.16 1.89 -7.22
C ALA A 87 -5.59 2.99 -6.31
N TYR A 88 -4.29 3.25 -6.39
CA TYR A 88 -3.67 4.35 -5.65
C TYR A 88 -4.11 5.71 -6.19
N ILE A 89 -4.15 5.89 -7.51
CA ILE A 89 -4.65 7.12 -8.15
C ILE A 89 -6.11 7.37 -7.75
N LEU A 90 -6.97 6.35 -7.84
CA LEU A 90 -8.37 6.45 -7.43
C LEU A 90 -8.52 6.89 -5.97
N ASN A 91 -7.72 6.30 -5.07
CA ASN A 91 -7.71 6.69 -3.67
C ASN A 91 -7.27 8.16 -3.47
N LEU A 92 -6.32 8.67 -4.25
CA LEU A 92 -5.96 10.08 -4.22
C LEU A 92 -7.12 10.97 -4.69
N SER A 93 -7.75 10.63 -5.82
CA SER A 93 -8.89 11.37 -6.36
C SER A 93 -10.05 11.45 -5.36
N VAL A 94 -10.37 10.33 -4.70
CA VAL A 94 -11.42 10.30 -3.66
C VAL A 94 -11.04 11.15 -2.45
N LYS A 95 -9.79 11.06 -1.99
CA LYS A 95 -9.31 11.90 -0.86
C LYS A 95 -9.38 13.38 -1.19
N GLU A 96 -8.99 13.75 -2.40
CA GLU A 96 -9.04 15.12 -2.89
C GLU A 96 -10.48 15.63 -2.95
N ALA A 97 -11.40 14.87 -3.55
CA ALA A 97 -12.83 15.19 -3.61
C ALA A 97 -13.45 15.36 -2.21
N ILE A 98 -13.09 14.50 -1.25
CA ILE A 98 -13.53 14.63 0.14
C ILE A 98 -12.96 15.90 0.78
N SER A 99 -11.68 16.21 0.53
CA SER A 99 -11.02 17.38 1.14
C SER A 99 -11.52 18.71 0.60
N THR A 100 -11.96 18.74 -0.65
CA THR A 100 -12.52 19.93 -1.32
C THR A 100 -13.98 20.17 -0.94
N ASN A 101 -14.72 19.12 -0.53
CA ASN A 101 -16.05 19.27 0.04
C ASN A 101 -15.96 19.53 1.56
N THR A 102 -16.00 20.80 1.97
CA THR A 102 -15.86 21.23 3.36
C THR A 102 -16.90 20.61 4.30
N GLU A 103 -18.16 20.46 3.86
CA GLU A 103 -19.23 19.88 4.68
C GLU A 103 -18.97 18.41 4.99
N LEU A 104 -18.72 17.61 3.95
CA LEU A 104 -18.39 16.19 4.07
C LEU A 104 -17.10 16.01 4.89
N HIS A 105 -16.09 16.86 4.66
CA HIS A 105 -14.85 16.83 5.41
C HIS A 105 -15.08 17.04 6.91
N ASN A 106 -15.95 17.98 7.28
CA ASN A 106 -16.28 18.28 8.67
C ASN A 106 -17.06 17.13 9.34
N VAL A 107 -18.03 16.54 8.65
CA VAL A 107 -18.75 15.35 9.14
C VAL A 107 -17.77 14.21 9.41
N LEU A 108 -16.91 13.89 8.43
CA LEU A 108 -15.90 12.84 8.57
C LEU A 108 -14.91 13.13 9.70
N LYS A 109 -14.51 14.39 9.89
CA LYS A 109 -13.62 14.80 10.99
C LYS A 109 -14.28 14.53 12.35
N THR A 110 -15.56 14.87 12.50
CA THR A 110 -16.34 14.59 13.71
C THR A 110 -16.44 13.08 13.97
N CYS A 111 -16.78 12.29 12.96
CA CYS A 111 -16.81 10.83 13.07
C CYS A 111 -15.46 10.25 13.51
N LYS A 112 -14.34 10.74 12.95
CA LYS A 112 -12.98 10.31 13.35
C LYS A 112 -12.68 10.64 14.81
N ILE A 113 -13.11 11.79 15.32
CA ILE A 113 -12.96 12.17 16.73
C ILE A 113 -13.72 11.19 17.64
N ILE A 114 -14.97 10.87 17.29
CA ILE A 114 -15.80 9.92 18.04
C ILE A 114 -15.14 8.54 18.07
N VAL A 115 -14.73 8.01 16.90
CA VAL A 115 -14.07 6.70 16.80
C VAL A 115 -12.75 6.70 17.59
N ARG A 116 -11.97 7.78 17.53
CA ARG A 116 -10.73 7.91 18.31
C ARG A 116 -11.00 7.84 19.80
N HIS A 117 -12.00 8.57 20.30
CA HIS A 117 -12.38 8.54 21.71
C HIS A 117 -12.77 7.12 22.15
N LEU A 118 -13.61 6.43 21.36
CA LEU A 118 -14.05 5.07 21.64
C LEU A 118 -12.93 4.04 21.59
N LYS A 119 -11.90 4.24 20.75
CA LYS A 119 -10.73 3.35 20.71
C LYS A 119 -9.80 3.54 21.91
N HIS A 120 -9.64 4.76 22.41
CA HIS A 120 -8.73 5.05 23.53
C HIS A 120 -9.36 4.89 24.92
N SER A 121 -10.67 5.12 25.06
CA SER A 121 -11.36 5.01 26.35
C SER A 121 -11.97 3.62 26.52
N THR A 122 -11.37 2.81 27.37
CA THR A 122 -11.88 1.47 27.75
C THR A 122 -13.31 1.56 28.29
N SER A 123 -13.58 2.50 29.19
CA SER A 123 -14.91 2.74 29.76
C SER A 123 -15.95 3.12 28.70
N ALA A 124 -15.60 4.00 27.74
CA ALA A 124 -16.52 4.38 26.67
C ALA A 124 -16.77 3.22 25.70
N ASN A 125 -15.76 2.41 25.41
CA ASN A 125 -15.87 1.23 24.56
C ASN A 125 -16.76 0.15 25.21
N GLU A 126 -16.59 -0.10 26.51
CA GLU A 126 -17.42 -1.04 27.27
C GLU A 126 -18.88 -0.60 27.31
N LYS A 127 -19.14 0.70 27.53
CA LYS A 127 -20.49 1.25 27.42
C LYS A 127 -21.09 1.00 26.03
N LEU A 128 -20.34 1.27 24.96
CA LEU A 128 -20.80 1.01 23.59
C LEU A 128 -21.12 -0.48 23.35
N LYS A 129 -20.27 -1.39 23.82
CA LYS A 129 -20.52 -2.84 23.76
C LYS A 129 -21.80 -3.22 24.50
N SER A 130 -22.02 -2.65 25.69
CA SER A 130 -23.24 -2.92 26.47
C SER A 130 -24.52 -2.45 25.76
N TYR A 131 -24.48 -1.31 25.05
CA TYR A 131 -25.61 -0.83 24.25
C TYR A 131 -25.88 -1.72 23.03
N ARG A 132 -24.83 -2.16 22.32
CA ARG A 132 -24.98 -3.09 21.19
C ARG A 132 -25.67 -4.40 21.59
N ASN A 133 -25.32 -4.95 22.76
CA ASN A 133 -25.92 -6.19 23.27
C ASN A 133 -27.37 -6.04 23.75
N LYS A 134 -27.86 -4.80 23.98
CA LYS A 134 -29.26 -4.54 24.34
C LYS A 134 -30.17 -4.29 23.14
N MET A 135 -29.58 -4.03 21.97
CA MET A 135 -30.31 -3.71 20.72
C MET A 135 -30.35 -4.86 19.72
N GLY A 136 -29.62 -5.95 19.97
CA GLY A 136 -29.75 -7.22 19.25
C GLY A 136 -30.49 -8.22 20.10
#